data_AF-A0A9D4UTZ5-F1
#
_entry.id   AF-A0A9D4UTZ5-F1
#
_cell.length_a   1.000
_cell.length_b   1.000
_cell.length_c   1.000
_cell.angle_alpha   90.00
_cell.angle_beta   90.00
_cell.angle_gamma   90.00
#
_symmetry.space_group_name_H-M   'P 1'
#
loop_
_entity.id
_entity.type
_entity.pdbx_description
1 polymer ?
#
loop_
_entity_poly.entity_id
_entity_poly.type
_entity_poly.pdbx_seq_one_letter_code
_entity_poly.pdbx_strand_id
1 'polypeptide(L)'
;MLQTLPLVLRGKAKAWLDGLEDAHKQTWIGFREQFLQRYRKVVSASEADAKLKAVQHEVSDNFDAFVDNFETCWRNFVAATQATNAGFFKREKFLSCLHPYVRERVEYEDPSTYDE
;
A
#
# COMPACT_ATOMS: atom_id res chain seq x y z
N MET A 1 -15.75 -12.48 17.74
CA MET A 1 -15.40 -11.28 16.96
C MET A 1 -16.24 -11.13 15.68
N LEU A 2 -16.61 -12.21 14.97
CA LEU A 2 -17.50 -12.13 13.79
C LEU A 2 -18.99 -11.83 14.10
N GLN A 3 -19.46 -12.17 15.29
CA GLN A 3 -20.87 -11.95 15.70
C GLN A 3 -21.27 -10.47 15.78
N THR A 4 -20.31 -9.56 15.97
CA THR A 4 -20.58 -8.12 16.03
C THR A 4 -20.53 -7.44 14.68
N LEU A 5 -19.94 -8.07 13.66
CA LEU A 5 -19.79 -7.49 12.32
C LEU A 5 -21.12 -7.10 11.65
N PRO A 6 -22.19 -7.93 11.72
CA PRO A 6 -23.50 -7.58 11.20
C PRO A 6 -24.13 -6.34 11.86
N LEU A 7 -23.68 -5.97 13.06
CA LEU A 7 -24.18 -4.80 13.78
C LEU A 7 -23.56 -3.49 13.28
N VAL A 8 -22.38 -3.56 12.66
CA VAL A 8 -21.64 -2.38 12.18
C VAL A 8 -21.91 -2.11 10.69
N LEU A 9 -22.21 -3.16 9.91
CA LEU A 9 -22.48 -3.03 8.48
C LEU A 9 -23.90 -2.52 8.20
N ARG A 10 -24.02 -1.62 7.22
CA ARG A 10 -25.30 -1.03 6.78
C ARG A 10 -25.50 -1.16 5.27
N GLY A 11 -26.76 -1.18 4.85
CA GLY A 11 -27.15 -1.15 3.43
C GLY A 11 -26.53 -2.28 2.61
N LYS A 12 -25.89 -1.93 1.48
CA LYS A 12 -25.31 -2.88 0.52
C LYS A 12 -24.22 -3.78 1.13
N ALA A 13 -23.50 -3.31 2.14
CA ALA A 13 -22.47 -4.11 2.80
C ALA A 13 -23.07 -5.22 3.69
N LYS A 14 -24.21 -4.94 4.33
CA LYS A 14 -24.95 -5.94 5.11
C LYS A 14 -25.58 -7.00 4.20
N ALA A 15 -26.25 -6.57 3.13
CA ALA A 15 -26.84 -7.48 2.15
C ALA A 15 -25.78 -8.41 1.50
N TRP A 16 -24.57 -7.89 1.25
CA TRP A 16 -23.45 -8.70 0.79
C TRP A 16 -22.99 -9.72 1.84
N LEU A 17 -22.83 -9.29 3.10
CA LEU A 17 -22.46 -10.20 4.19
C LEU A 17 -23.51 -11.32 4.34
N ASP A 18 -24.80 -11.01 4.27
CA ASP A 18 -25.87 -12.00 4.41
C ASP A 18 -25.83 -13.03 3.29
N GLY A 19 -25.44 -12.62 2.07
CA GLY A 19 -25.31 -13.49 0.89
C GLY A 19 -23.99 -14.27 0.76
N LEU A 20 -23.02 -14.10 1.69
CA LEU A 20 -21.78 -14.89 1.68
C LEU A 20 -22.08 -16.36 2.05
N GLU A 21 -21.28 -17.32 1.58
CA GLU A 21 -21.40 -18.71 2.05
C GLU A 21 -20.94 -18.85 3.51
N ASP A 22 -21.61 -19.70 4.27
CA ASP A 22 -21.35 -19.87 5.72
C ASP A 22 -19.93 -20.35 6.01
N ALA A 23 -19.32 -21.15 5.11
CA ALA A 23 -17.93 -21.58 5.23
C ALA A 23 -16.95 -20.40 5.35
N HIS A 24 -17.25 -19.27 4.69
CA HIS A 24 -16.43 -18.06 4.74
C HIS A 24 -16.78 -17.11 5.89
N LYS A 25 -17.97 -17.23 6.49
CA LYS A 25 -18.40 -16.42 7.66
C LYS A 25 -17.88 -16.96 8.99
N GLN A 26 -17.55 -18.24 9.06
CA GLN A 26 -17.21 -18.91 10.31
C GLN A 26 -15.82 -18.56 10.84
N THR A 27 -14.89 -18.18 9.96
CA THR A 27 -13.52 -17.82 10.35
C THR A 27 -13.21 -16.37 9.99
N TRP A 28 -12.47 -15.69 10.86
CA TRP A 28 -12.03 -14.32 10.59
C TRP A 28 -11.16 -14.25 9.32
N ILE A 29 -10.36 -15.28 9.06
CA ILE A 29 -9.50 -15.39 7.89
C ILE A 29 -10.35 -15.47 6.61
N GLY A 30 -11.29 -16.40 6.53
CA GLY A 30 -12.16 -16.56 5.36
C GLY A 30 -13.02 -15.31 5.10
N PHE A 31 -13.53 -14.69 6.17
CA PHE A 31 -14.29 -13.44 6.05
C PHE A 31 -13.41 -12.30 5.50
N ARG A 32 -12.20 -12.15 6.05
CA ARG A 32 -11.24 -11.11 5.65
C ARG A 32 -10.83 -11.28 4.19
N GLU A 33 -10.60 -12.51 3.73
CA GLU A 33 -10.27 -12.79 2.33
C GLU A 33 -11.40 -12.37 1.39
N GLN A 34 -12.64 -12.78 1.67
CA GLN A 34 -13.81 -12.40 0.88
C GLN A 34 -14.07 -10.89 0.89
N PHE A 35 -13.91 -10.25 2.06
CA PHE A 35 -14.04 -8.80 2.19
C PHE A 35 -12.99 -8.07 1.36
N LEU A 36 -11.73 -8.51 1.42
CA LEU A 36 -10.67 -7.95 0.61
C LEU A 36 -10.91 -8.22 -0.87
N GLN A 37 -11.33 -9.42 -1.27
CA GLN A 37 -11.63 -9.72 -2.67
C GLN A 37 -12.75 -8.84 -3.23
N ARG A 38 -13.78 -8.54 -2.43
CA ARG A 38 -14.94 -7.76 -2.86
C ARG A 38 -14.72 -6.26 -2.87
N TYR A 39 -13.99 -5.73 -1.88
CA TYR A 39 -13.89 -4.30 -1.61
C TYR A 39 -12.47 -3.72 -1.71
N ARG A 40 -11.42 -4.55 -1.66
CA ARG A 40 -10.09 -4.08 -2.00
C ARG A 40 -10.09 -3.86 -3.51
N LYS A 41 -9.86 -2.62 -3.94
CA LYS A 41 -9.47 -2.38 -5.32
C LYS A 41 -8.19 -3.19 -5.55
N VAL A 42 -8.28 -4.22 -6.40
CA VAL A 42 -7.09 -4.88 -6.94
C VAL A 42 -6.46 -3.86 -7.86
N VAL A 43 -5.53 -3.08 -7.31
CA VAL A 43 -4.72 -2.17 -8.11
C VAL A 43 -3.84 -3.07 -8.97
N SER A 44 -3.96 -2.96 -10.29
CA SER A 44 -3.12 -3.74 -11.20
C SER A 44 -1.64 -3.37 -10.97
N ALA A 45 -0.72 -4.26 -11.31
CA ALA A 45 0.72 -3.95 -11.24
C ALA A 45 1.07 -2.67 -12.01
N SER A 46 0.42 -2.44 -13.16
CA SER A 46 0.60 -1.23 -13.96
C SER A 46 0.07 0.02 -13.26
N GLU A 47 -1.11 -0.04 -12.63
CA GLU A 47 -1.64 1.10 -11.86
C GLU A 47 -0.80 1.39 -10.61
N ALA A 48 -0.29 0.35 -9.96
CA ALA A 48 0.55 0.50 -8.77
C ALA A 48 1.90 1.13 -9.13
N ASP A 49 2.51 0.70 -10.24
CA ASP A 49 3.73 1.30 -10.79
C ASP A 49 3.51 2.76 -11.21
N ALA A 50 2.40 3.05 -11.90
CA ALA A 50 2.06 4.43 -12.30
C ALA A 50 1.90 5.35 -11.07
N LYS A 51 1.21 4.88 -10.03
CA LYS A 51 1.08 5.63 -8.78
C LYS A 51 2.41 5.85 -8.07
N LEU A 52 3.27 4.82 -8.03
CA LEU A 52 4.60 4.92 -7.43
C LEU A 52 5.49 5.91 -8.19
N LYS A 53 5.44 5.93 -9.53
CA LYS A 53 6.16 6.90 -10.36
C LYS A 53 5.67 8.33 -10.17
N ALA A 54 4.39 8.51 -9.87
CA ALA A 54 3.79 9.81 -9.60
C ALA A 54 4.16 10.37 -8.21
N VAL A 55 4.73 9.56 -7.30
CA VAL A 55 5.27 10.06 -6.04
C VAL A 55 6.54 10.84 -6.35
N GLN A 56 6.50 12.15 -6.13
CA GLN A 56 7.62 13.07 -6.27
C GLN A 56 7.62 13.99 -5.06
N HIS A 57 8.80 14.25 -4.51
CA HIS A 57 9.01 15.21 -3.43
C HIS A 57 9.22 16.60 -4.03
N GLU A 58 8.44 17.59 -3.61
CA GLU A 58 8.72 19.00 -3.88
C GLU A 58 9.49 19.64 -2.71
N VAL A 59 10.31 20.67 -2.97
CA VAL A 59 11.16 21.30 -1.94
C VAL A 59 10.34 21.91 -0.78
N SER A 60 9.12 22.34 -1.06
CA SER A 60 8.20 22.91 -0.07
C SER A 60 7.36 21.88 0.66
N ASP A 61 7.45 20.60 0.31
CA ASP A 61 6.62 19.56 0.90
C ASP A 61 7.02 19.25 2.34
N ASN A 62 6.04 18.79 3.11
CA ASN A 62 6.32 18.12 4.36
C ASN A 62 6.97 16.75 4.06
N PHE A 63 8.23 16.60 4.46
CA PHE A 63 9.01 15.39 4.19
C PHE A 63 8.36 14.12 4.77
N ASP A 64 7.83 14.18 5.99
CA ASP A 64 7.18 13.03 6.63
C ASP A 64 5.94 12.58 5.84
N ALA A 65 5.15 13.54 5.36
CA ALA A 65 3.97 13.25 4.53
C ALA A 65 4.37 12.64 3.17
N PHE A 66 5.50 13.07 2.59
CA PHE A 66 6.06 12.46 1.40
C PHE A 66 6.50 11.01 1.65
N VAL A 67 7.22 10.75 2.75
CA VAL A 67 7.66 9.41 3.15
C VAL A 67 6.46 8.47 3.33
N ASP A 68 5.43 8.91 4.07
CA ASP A 68 4.20 8.14 4.29
C ASP A 68 3.48 7.78 2.98
N ASN A 69 3.45 8.75 2.03
CA ASN A 69 2.86 8.53 0.72
C ASN A 69 3.68 7.52 -0.11
N PHE A 70 5.01 7.68 -0.13
CA PHE A 70 5.91 6.73 -0.80
C PHE A 70 5.74 5.31 -0.25
N GLU A 71 5.78 5.13 1.07
CA GLU A 71 5.64 3.82 1.72
C GLU A 71 4.31 3.16 1.40
N THR A 72 3.24 3.95 1.32
CA THR A 72 1.92 3.47 0.95
C THR A 72 1.89 3.01 -0.50
N CYS A 73 2.44 3.79 -1.43
CA CYS A 73 2.56 3.41 -2.85
C CYS A 73 3.46 2.18 -3.04
N TRP A 74 4.57 2.12 -2.31
CA TRP A 74 5.53 1.04 -2.35
C TRP A 74 4.90 -0.29 -1.91
N ARG A 75 4.20 -0.33 -0.76
CA ARG A 75 3.47 -1.53 -0.31
C ARG A 75 2.45 -2.00 -1.34
N ASN A 76 1.74 -1.07 -1.98
CA ASN A 76 0.78 -1.41 -3.03
C ASN A 76 1.46 -2.00 -4.26
N PHE A 77 2.60 -1.44 -4.68
CA PHE A 77 3.41 -1.97 -5.77
C PHE A 77 3.93 -3.38 -5.48
N VAL A 78 4.52 -3.61 -4.31
CA VAL A 78 5.01 -4.94 -3.91
C VAL A 78 3.87 -5.95 -3.84
N ALA A 79 2.73 -5.57 -3.27
CA ALA A 79 1.56 -6.45 -3.19
C ALA A 79 0.98 -6.78 -4.58
N ALA A 80 1.01 -5.83 -5.53
CA ALA A 80 0.50 -6.03 -6.88
C ALA A 80 1.47 -6.82 -7.78
N THR A 81 2.78 -6.72 -7.54
CA THR A 81 3.82 -7.38 -8.35
C THR A 81 4.31 -8.70 -7.77
N GLN A 82 4.03 -8.99 -6.50
CA GLN A 82 4.60 -10.11 -5.75
C GLN A 82 6.14 -10.11 -5.77
N ALA A 83 6.76 -8.92 -5.79
CA ALA A 83 8.19 -8.77 -5.91
C ALA A 83 8.94 -9.37 -4.71
N THR A 84 9.73 -10.42 -4.95
CA THR A 84 10.51 -11.14 -3.93
C THR A 84 11.74 -10.38 -3.43
N ASN A 85 12.28 -9.46 -4.23
CA ASN A 85 13.47 -8.66 -3.90
C ASN A 85 13.15 -7.16 -3.74
N ALA A 86 11.93 -6.83 -3.32
CA ALA A 86 11.49 -5.44 -3.23
C ALA A 86 12.45 -4.58 -2.38
N GLY A 87 12.87 -5.07 -1.20
CA GLY A 87 13.76 -4.32 -0.31
C GLY A 87 15.07 -3.86 -0.96
N PHE A 88 15.63 -4.65 -1.89
CA PHE A 88 16.89 -4.34 -2.55
C PHE A 88 16.81 -3.07 -3.40
N PHE A 89 15.68 -2.82 -4.07
CA PHE A 89 15.51 -1.67 -4.97
C PHE A 89 14.74 -0.50 -4.35
N LYS A 90 14.28 -0.65 -3.10
CA LYS A 90 13.43 0.35 -2.42
C LYS A 90 14.18 1.67 -2.26
N ARG A 91 15.47 1.60 -1.88
CA ARG A 91 16.33 2.78 -1.69
C ARG A 91 16.54 3.54 -3.00
N GLU A 92 16.99 2.87 -4.08
CA GLU A 92 17.17 3.55 -5.37
C GLU A 92 15.86 4.16 -5.87
N LYS A 93 14.75 3.47 -5.64
CA LYS A 93 13.43 3.98 -6.04
C LYS A 93 13.03 5.20 -5.23
N PHE A 94 13.25 5.20 -3.92
CA PHE A 94 13.00 6.34 -3.05
C PHE A 94 13.84 7.55 -3.45
N LEU A 95 15.15 7.37 -3.64
CA LEU A 95 16.07 8.42 -4.11
C LEU A 95 15.61 9.01 -5.45
N SER A 96 15.08 8.19 -6.37
CA SER A 96 14.55 8.67 -7.66
C SER A 96 13.29 9.54 -7.55
N CYS A 97 12.58 9.47 -6.41
CA CYS A 97 11.40 10.27 -6.10
C CYS A 97 11.73 11.55 -5.33
N LEU A 98 12.96 11.69 -4.84
CA LEU A 98 13.40 12.90 -4.14
C LEU A 98 13.64 14.04 -5.12
N HIS A 99 13.36 15.27 -4.66
CA HIS A 99 13.77 16.46 -5.37
C HIS A 99 15.29 16.45 -5.62
N PRO A 100 15.79 16.80 -6.83
CA PRO A 100 17.22 16.70 -7.17
C PRO A 100 18.16 17.35 -6.15
N TYR A 101 17.78 18.51 -5.63
CA TYR A 101 18.56 19.23 -4.59
C TYR A 101 18.69 18.43 -3.28
N VAL A 102 17.63 17.76 -2.85
CA VAL A 102 17.66 16.94 -1.62
C VAL A 102 18.42 15.67 -1.89
N ARG A 103 18.16 15.04 -3.04
CA ARG A 103 18.84 13.81 -3.48
C ARG A 103 20.35 13.98 -3.51
N GLU A 104 20.88 15.05 -4.10
CA GLU A 104 22.32 15.30 -4.19
C GLU A 104 22.96 15.38 -2.81
N ARG A 105 22.29 15.97 -1.82
CA ARG A 105 22.78 16.05 -0.44
C ARG A 105 22.74 14.69 0.26
N VAL A 106 21.71 13.91 0.03
CA VAL A 106 21.60 12.55 0.59
C VAL A 106 22.65 11.64 -0.04
N GLU A 107 22.82 11.69 -1.37
CA GLU A 107 23.84 10.89 -2.08
C GLU A 107 25.28 11.28 -1.67
N TYR A 108 25.51 12.53 -1.26
CA TYR A 108 26.80 12.96 -0.72
C TYR A 108 27.14 12.29 0.62
N GLU A 109 26.14 12.05 1.47
CA GLU A 109 26.31 11.37 2.77
C GLU A 109 26.42 9.84 2.62
N ASP A 110 26.22 9.30 1.41
CA ASP A 110 26.36 7.89 1.05
C ASP A 110 25.63 6.90 2.00
N PRO A 111 24.30 7.02 2.16
CA PRO A 111 23.54 6.11 3.01
C PRO A 111 23.58 4.68 2.47
N SER A 112 23.95 3.75 3.36
CA SER A 112 24.08 2.33 3.02
C SER A 112 22.73 1.61 3.09
N THR A 113 21.79 2.13 3.88
CA THR A 113 20.46 1.54 4.10
C THR A 113 19.33 2.48 3.64
N TYR A 114 18.08 2.03 3.78
CA TYR A 114 16.90 2.85 3.50
C TYR A 114 16.53 3.78 4.68
N ASP A 115 16.88 3.39 5.90
CA ASP A 115 16.50 4.11 7.12
C ASP A 115 17.49 5.25 7.46
N GLU A 116 18.68 5.22 6.87
CA GLU A 116 19.71 6.29 6.90
C GLU A 116 19.40 7.39 5.88
#